data_AF-A0A533WBJ3-F1
#
_entry.id   AF-A0A533WBJ3-F1
#
_cell.length_a   1.000
_cell.length_b   1.000
_cell.length_c   1.000
_cell.angle_alpha   90.00
_cell.angle_beta   90.00
_cell.angle_gamma   90.00
#
_symmetry.space_group_name_H-M   'P 1'
#
loop_
_entity.id
_entity.type
_entity.pdbx_description
1 polymer ?
#
loop_
_entity_poly.entity_id
_entity_poly.type
_entity_poly.pdbx_seq_one_letter_code
_entity_poly.pdbx_strand_id
1 'polypeptide(L)' 'MIPTVTIVGIIVGYTLAGAPLVETVFAWPGIGRWAALAIVSDDVAGIMGFTILVGVVFVITNLIVDVAYAYLNPRVRLG' A
#
# COMPACT_ATOMS: atom_id res chain seq x y z
N MET A 1 -20.40 -8.59 7.02
CA MET A 1 -18.96 -8.91 7.08
C MET A 1 -18.17 -7.65 6.77
N ILE A 2 -18.12 -6.72 7.71
CA ILE A 2 -17.29 -5.50 7.68
C ILE A 2 -15.79 -5.80 7.98
N PRO A 3 -15.40 -6.81 8.81
CA PRO A 3 -14.01 -6.93 9.25
C PRO A 3 -13.02 -7.41 8.18
N THR A 4 -13.45 -8.25 7.24
CA THR A 4 -12.52 -8.89 6.30
C THR A 4 -11.92 -7.88 5.30
N VAL A 5 -12.67 -6.80 5.00
CA VAL A 5 -12.29 -5.68 4.12
C VAL A 5 -11.11 -4.92 4.73
N THR A 6 -11.30 -4.54 5.99
CA THR A 6 -10.37 -3.72 6.75
C THR A 6 -9.07 -4.48 7.00
N ILE A 7 -9.17 -5.79 7.24
CA ILE A 7 -8.00 -6.65 7.45
C ILE A 7 -7.12 -6.71 6.19
N VAL A 8 -7.69 -6.81 4.99
CA VAL A 8 -6.91 -6.85 3.74
C VAL A 8 -6.17 -5.52 3.51
N GLY A 9 -6.85 -4.38 3.69
CA GLY A 9 -6.21 -3.06 3.58
C GLY A 9 -5.06 -2.86 4.59
N ILE A 10 -5.25 -3.35 5.82
CA ILE A 10 -4.20 -3.33 6.86
C ILE A 10 -3.00 -4.19 6.43
N ILE A 11 -3.19 -5.40 5.94
CA ILE A 11 -2.09 -6.30 5.51
C ILE A 11 -1.32 -5.69 4.34
N VAL A 12 -1.99 -5.07 3.37
CA VAL A 12 -1.32 -4.36 2.26
C VAL A 12 -0.53 -3.17 2.79
N GLY A 13 -1.08 -2.38 3.73
CA GLY A 13 -0.34 -1.31 4.39
C GLY A 13 0.92 -1.81 5.10
N TYR A 14 0.83 -2.92 5.83
CA TYR A 14 1.98 -3.52 6.53
C TYR A 14 3.06 -4.01 5.57
N THR A 15 2.68 -4.64 4.46
CA THR A 15 3.65 -5.14 3.47
C THR A 15 4.33 -4.00 2.73
N LEU A 16 3.61 -2.92 2.39
CA LEU A 16 4.19 -1.72 1.80
C LEU A 16 5.17 -1.01 2.75
N ALA A 17 4.83 -0.92 4.05
CA ALA A 17 5.71 -0.33 5.06
C ALA A 17 6.97 -1.17 5.33
N GLY A 18 6.87 -2.50 5.26
CA GLY A 18 8.00 -3.42 5.43
C GLY A 18 8.88 -3.59 4.20
N ALA A 19 8.41 -3.22 3.01
CA ALA A 19 9.14 -3.41 1.75
C ALA A 19 10.52 -2.74 1.71
N PRO A 20 10.71 -1.46 2.14
CA PRO A 20 12.03 -0.83 2.18
C PRO A 20 13.06 -1.60 3.01
N LEU A 21 12.63 -2.15 4.16
CA LEU A 21 13.49 -2.91 5.06
C LEU A 21 13.93 -4.23 4.40
N VAL A 22 12.97 -4.98 3.84
CA VAL A 22 13.24 -6.27 3.18
C VAL A 22 14.14 -6.06 1.96
N GLU A 23 13.84 -5.07 1.12
CA GLU A 23 14.66 -4.78 -0.07
C GLU A 23 16.09 -4.35 0.29
N THR A 24 16.27 -3.61 1.39
CA THR A 24 17.59 -3.19 1.86
C THR A 24 18.39 -4.38 2.41
N VAL A 25 17.78 -5.25 3.21
CA VAL A 25 18.44 -6.43 3.80
C VAL A 25 18.87 -7.44 2.73
N PHE A 26 18.01 -7.69 1.74
CA PHE A 26 18.29 -8.65 0.66
C PHE A 26 18.99 -8.02 -0.57
N ALA A 27 19.37 -6.74 -0.50
CA ALA A 27 19.94 -5.97 -1.61
C ALA A 27 19.12 -6.01 -2.92
N TRP A 28 17.79 -6.21 -2.81
CA TRP A 28 16.90 -6.26 -3.96
C TRP A 28 16.77 -4.86 -4.59
N PRO A 29 16.92 -4.71 -5.91
CA PRO A 29 16.72 -3.42 -6.58
C PRO A 29 15.22 -3.10 -6.69
N GLY A 30 14.66 -2.44 -5.67
CA GLY A 30 13.26 -2.03 -5.63
C GLY A 30 13.07 -0.57 -5.22
N ILE A 31 11.80 -0.12 -5.28
CA ILE A 31 11.41 1.27 -5.01
C ILE A 31 11.51 1.59 -3.52
N GLY A 32 11.29 0.60 -2.64
CA GLY A 32 11.43 0.77 -1.19
C GLY A 32 12.87 1.03 -0.79
N ARG A 33 13.83 0.32 -1.40
CA ARG A 33 15.26 0.56 -1.20
C ARG A 33 15.69 1.93 -1.74
N TRP A 34 15.15 2.38 -2.87
CA TRP A 34 15.38 3.74 -3.36
C TRP A 34 14.89 4.79 -2.36
N ALA A 35 13.70 4.60 -1.78
CA ALA A 35 13.19 5.48 -0.74
C ALA A 35 14.06 5.47 0.53
N ALA A 36 14.57 4.30 0.93
CA ALA A 36 15.50 4.20 2.06
C ALA A 36 16.81 4.97 1.81
N LEU A 37 17.33 4.93 0.57
CA LEU A 37 18.49 5.73 0.19
C LEU A 37 18.18 7.23 0.18
N ALA A 38 17.00 7.63 -0.30
CA ALA A 38 16.56 9.03 -0.29
C ALA A 38 16.48 9.59 1.15
N ILE A 39 16.07 8.78 2.12
CA ILE A 39 16.09 9.15 3.55
C ILE A 39 17.51 9.38 4.05
N VAL A 40 18.45 8.50 3.69
CA VAL A 40 19.85 8.61 4.12
C VAL A 40 20.57 9.78 3.44
N SER A 41 20.17 10.15 2.23
CA SER A 41 20.73 11.27 1.47
C SER A 41 20.02 12.61 1.69
N ASP A 42 19.08 12.69 2.64
CA ASP A 42 18.23 13.86 2.89
C ASP A 42 17.52 14.40 1.62
N ASP A 43 17.20 13.51 0.67
CA ASP A 43 16.48 13.86 -0.55
C ASP A 43 14.97 13.92 -0.26
N VAL A 44 14.54 15.11 0.18
CA VAL A 44 13.14 15.39 0.54
C VAL A 44 12.20 15.17 -0.66
N ALA A 45 12.64 15.49 -1.88
CA ALA A 45 11.84 15.29 -3.08
C ALA A 45 11.61 13.79 -3.35
N GLY A 46 12.65 12.98 -3.18
CA GLY A 46 12.56 11.52 -3.28
C GLY A 46 11.60 10.91 -2.25
N ILE A 47 11.70 11.32 -0.99
CA ILE A 47 10.84 10.87 0.11
C ILE A 47 9.37 11.24 -0.16
N MET A 48 9.10 12.47 -0.59
CA MET A 48 7.74 12.92 -0.91
C MET A 48 7.18 12.16 -2.11
N GLY A 49 7.97 11.96 -3.17
CA GLY A 49 7.56 11.18 -4.33
C GLY A 49 7.18 9.75 -3.98
N PHE A 50 7.99 9.09 -3.14
CA PHE A 50 7.68 7.77 -2.62
C PHE A 50 6.39 7.75 -1.78
N THR A 51 6.22 8.73 -0.89
CA THR A 51 5.04 8.83 -0.03
C THR A 51 3.76 8.97 -0.84
N ILE A 52 3.76 9.82 -1.87
CA ILE A 52 2.61 10.00 -2.77
C ILE A 52 2.33 8.70 -3.53
N LEU A 53 3.37 8.04 -4.05
CA LEU A 53 3.22 6.76 -4.77
C LEU A 53 2.57 5.69 -3.90
N VAL A 54 3.06 5.51 -2.67
CA VAL A 54 2.49 4.56 -1.70
C VAL A 54 1.05 4.94 -1.36
N GLY A 55 0.75 6.22 -1.17
CA GLY A 55 -0.60 6.72 -0.92
C GLY A 55 -1.57 6.41 -2.07
N VAL A 56 -1.16 6.61 -3.32
CA VAL A 56 -1.97 6.28 -4.50
C VAL A 56 -2.24 4.78 -4.58
N VAL A 57 -1.21 3.95 -4.39
CA VAL A 57 -1.36 2.47 -4.37
C VAL A 57 -2.31 2.04 -3.26
N PHE A 58 -2.24 2.68 -2.08
CA PHE A 58 -3.13 2.39 -0.97
C PHE A 58 -4.59 2.75 -1.27
N VAL A 59 -4.84 3.93 -1.88
CA VAL A 59 -6.19 4.33 -2.31
C VAL A 59 -6.74 3.37 -3.37
N ILE A 60 -5.93 3.01 -4.36
CA ILE A 60 -6.32 2.05 -5.40
C ILE A 60 -6.65 0.68 -4.78
N THR A 61 -5.84 0.22 -3.84
CA THR A 61 -6.08 -1.04 -3.13
C THR A 61 -7.41 -0.99 -2.38
N ASN A 62 -7.67 0.06 -1.62
CA ASN A 62 -8.95 0.22 -0.92
C ASN A 62 -10.13 0.24 -1.89
N LEU A 63 -10.00 0.96 -3.01
CA LEU A 63 -11.03 1.00 -4.04
C LEU A 63 -11.30 -0.39 -4.66
N ILE A 64 -10.24 -1.15 -4.97
CA ILE A 64 -10.37 -2.53 -5.47
C ILE A 64 -11.11 -3.39 -4.45
N VAL A 65 -10.75 -3.25 -3.18
CA VAL A 65 -11.39 -3.98 -2.10
C VAL A 65 -12.87 -3.61 -2.04
N ASP A 66 -13.23 -2.32 -1.98
CA ASP A 66 -14.62 -1.85 -1.95
C ASP A 66 -15.45 -2.35 -3.15
N VAL A 67 -14.87 -2.32 -4.35
CA VAL A 67 -15.52 -2.86 -5.57
C VAL A 67 -15.69 -4.37 -5.48
N ALA A 68 -14.69 -5.11 -5.02
CA ALA A 68 -14.80 -6.56 -4.81
C ALA A 68 -15.89 -6.89 -3.80
N TYR A 69 -16.04 -6.08 -2.73
CA TYR A 69 -17.13 -6.21 -1.77
C TYR A 69 -18.50 -5.94 -2.38
N ALA A 70 -18.63 -4.88 -3.18
CA ALA A 70 -19.87 -4.57 -3.88
C ALA A 70 -20.29 -5.70 -4.83
N TYR A 71 -19.33 -6.35 -5.49
CA TYR A 71 -19.59 -7.46 -6.41
C TYR A 71 -19.91 -8.78 -5.68
N LEU A 72 -19.19 -9.10 -4.59
CA LEU A 72 -19.39 -10.34 -3.84
C LEU A 72 -20.68 -10.33 -3.00
N ASN A 73 -21.27 -9.17 -2.71
CA ASN A 73 -22.43 -9.06 -1.84
C ASN A 73 -23.73 -8.77 -2.62
N PRO A 74 -24.47 -9.81 -3.07
CA PRO A 74 -25.76 -9.66 -3.75
C PRO A 74 -26.88 -9.09 -2.86
N ARG A 75 -26.64 -8.86 -1.56
CA ARG A 75 -27.60 -8.25 -0.62
C ARG A 75 -27.54 -6.73 -0.52
N VAL A 76 -26.57 -6.06 -1.15
CA VAL A 76 -26.50 -4.58 -1.21
C VAL A 76 -27.52 -3.99 -2.21
N ARG A 77 -28.29 -4.84 -2.90
CA ARG A 77 -29.26 -4.45 -3.94
C ARG A 77 -30.73 -4.44 -3.48
N LEU A 78 -31.00 -4.40 -2.18
CA LEU A 78 -32.37 -4.19 -1.70
C LEU A 78 -32.49 -2.74 -1.24
N GLY A 79 -33.29 -1.98 -2.00
CA GLY A 79 -33.83 -0.69 -1.55
C GLY A 79 -34.75 -0.83 -0.36
#